data_AF-A0A067LVN2-F1
#
_entry.id   AF-A0A067LVN2-F1
#
_cell.length_a   1.000
_cell.length_b   1.000
_cell.length_c   1.000
_cell.angle_alpha   90.00
_cell.angle_beta   90.00
_cell.angle_gamma   90.00
#
_symmetry.space_group_name_H-M   'P 1'
#
loop_
_entity.id
_entity.type
_entity.pdbx_description
1 polymer ?
#
loop_
_entity_poly.entity_id
_entity_poly.type
_entity_poly.pdbx_seq_one_letter_code
_entity_poly.pdbx_strand_id
1 'polypeptide(L)'
;MEKRVATLHAYVDLWAEAYRRARRALLSLGMDPADDTFQALKDADYAAKNMGDRWENVSLGEGKRVMSWIWTVGRDAGVTETSWSDEADRVLWFRACARRDRWKEEVETLEAEINRMSVFFQYFAKLWDDAVVPYPATTLELGRNAYCYKMREMYNRLDEKTNAGNSEAFLKWAKFY
;
A
#
# COMPACT_ATOMS: atom_id res chain seq x y z
N MET A 1 6.45 17.80 23.24
CA MET A 1 7.01 16.99 22.12
C MET A 1 7.49 17.86 20.97
N GLU A 2 6.72 18.87 20.53
CA GLU A 2 7.04 19.73 19.37
C GLU A 2 8.43 20.38 19.37
N LYS A 3 8.88 20.93 20.51
CA LYS A 3 10.21 21.58 20.60
C LYS A 3 11.38 20.63 20.28
N ARG A 4 11.28 19.34 20.65
CA ARG A 4 12.32 18.34 20.37
C ARG A 4 12.37 17.98 18.89
N VAL A 5 11.23 17.90 18.22
CA VAL A 5 11.15 17.60 16.78
C VAL A 5 11.76 18.76 15.97
N ALA A 6 11.42 20.01 16.32
CA ALA A 6 11.99 21.18 15.67
C ALA A 6 13.52 21.26 15.79
N THR A 7 14.08 20.96 16.98
CA THR A 7 15.54 20.93 17.16
C THR A 7 16.22 19.83 16.36
N LEU A 8 15.57 18.68 16.20
CA LEU A 8 16.10 17.57 15.40
C LEU A 8 16.11 17.92 13.91
N HIS A 9 15.05 18.55 13.40
CA HIS A 9 15.00 19.01 12.01
C HIS A 9 16.11 20.03 11.71
N ALA A 10 16.29 21.03 12.58
CA ALA A 10 17.37 22.00 12.44
C ALA A 10 18.76 21.36 12.45
N TYR A 11 18.94 20.30 13.25
CA TYR A 11 20.19 19.54 13.27
C TYR A 11 20.41 18.81 11.93
N VAL A 12 19.38 18.17 11.38
CA VAL A 12 19.44 17.51 10.07
C VAL A 12 19.81 18.51 8.96
N ASP A 13 19.20 19.70 8.94
CA ASP A 13 19.49 20.75 7.97
C ASP A 13 20.95 21.23 8.07
N LEU A 14 21.46 21.40 9.30
CA LEU A 14 22.85 21.77 9.53
C LEU A 14 23.84 20.77 8.91
N TRP A 15 23.59 19.47 9.06
CA TRP A 15 24.44 18.43 8.48
C TRP A 15 24.27 18.32 6.96
N ALA A 16 23.06 18.52 6.44
CA ALA A 16 22.83 18.59 5.00
C ALA A 16 23.63 19.73 4.37
N GLU A 17 23.68 20.91 4.99
CA GLU A 17 24.50 22.03 4.54
C GLU A 17 26.00 21.74 4.65
N ALA A 18 26.44 21.09 5.73
CA ALA A 18 27.83 20.68 5.89
C ALA A 18 28.26 19.73 4.76
N TYR A 19 27.43 18.74 4.41
CA TYR A 19 27.65 17.85 3.27
C TYR A 19 27.73 18.63 1.95
N ARG A 20 26.76 19.52 1.68
CA ARG A 20 26.76 20.35 0.45
C ARG A 20 27.99 21.25 0.36
N ARG A 21 28.54 21.73 1.48
CA ARG A 21 29.80 22.50 1.51
C ARG A 21 31.00 21.61 1.19
N ALA A 22 31.10 20.44 1.82
CA ALA A 22 32.17 19.48 1.54
C ALA A 22 32.16 19.04 0.07
N ARG A 23 30.98 18.71 -0.49
CA ARG A 23 30.84 18.36 -1.90
C ARG A 23 31.28 19.47 -2.85
N ARG A 24 30.92 20.73 -2.56
CA ARG A 24 31.40 21.88 -3.35
C ARG A 24 32.92 22.00 -3.35
N ALA A 25 33.57 21.76 -2.21
CA ALA A 25 35.02 21.73 -2.13
C ALA A 25 35.60 20.57 -2.97
N LEU A 26 35.02 19.36 -2.90
CA LEU A 26 35.46 18.22 -3.71
C LEU A 26 35.33 18.48 -5.22
N LEU A 27 34.22 19.08 -5.66
CA LEU A 27 34.05 19.50 -7.05
C LEU A 27 35.12 20.53 -7.48
N SER A 28 35.46 21.48 -6.60
CA SER A 28 36.52 22.46 -6.88
C SER A 28 37.91 21.84 -6.99
N LEU A 29 38.12 20.68 -6.35
CA LEU A 29 39.35 19.89 -6.44
C LEU A 29 39.37 18.93 -7.64
N GLY A 30 38.31 18.91 -8.46
CA GLY A 30 38.25 18.10 -9.69
C GLY A 30 37.53 16.75 -9.56
N MET A 31 36.73 16.54 -8.50
CA MET A 31 35.85 15.36 -8.42
C MET A 31 34.83 15.36 -9.56
N ASP A 32 34.56 14.20 -10.15
CA ASP A 32 33.51 14.03 -11.16
C ASP A 32 32.13 14.41 -10.56
N PRO A 33 31.37 15.34 -11.18
CA PRO A 33 30.01 15.62 -10.78
C PRO A 33 29.08 14.41 -10.74
N ALA A 34 29.38 13.35 -11.53
CA ALA A 34 28.64 12.11 -11.62
C ALA A 34 29.17 10.99 -10.70
N ASP A 35 30.04 11.32 -9.73
CA ASP A 35 30.53 10.36 -8.73
C ASP A 35 29.38 9.72 -7.95
N ASP A 36 29.34 8.39 -7.94
CA ASP A 36 28.27 7.59 -7.33
C ASP A 36 28.38 7.52 -5.79
N THR A 37 29.56 7.80 -5.24
CA THR A 37 29.82 7.81 -3.80
C THR A 37 29.38 9.14 -3.18
N PHE A 38 29.65 10.26 -3.87
CA PHE A 38 29.33 11.61 -3.39
C PHE A 38 28.32 12.32 -4.30
N GLN A 39 27.09 11.78 -4.34
CA GLN A 39 25.99 12.32 -5.14
C GLN A 39 25.48 13.69 -4.62
N ALA A 40 24.75 14.42 -5.46
CA ALA A 40 24.19 15.71 -5.08
C ALA A 40 22.99 15.55 -4.13
N LEU A 41 23.11 16.09 -2.90
CA LEU A 41 22.06 16.03 -1.89
C LEU A 41 20.95 17.06 -2.12
N LYS A 42 19.76 16.58 -2.48
CA LYS A 42 18.53 17.38 -2.62
C LYS A 42 17.75 17.38 -1.31
N ASP A 43 16.94 18.41 -1.08
CA ASP A 43 16.09 18.52 0.12
C ASP A 43 15.13 17.33 0.25
N ALA A 44 14.68 16.81 -0.90
CA ALA A 44 13.85 15.62 -0.98
C ALA A 44 14.55 14.33 -0.57
N ASP A 45 15.88 14.29 -0.44
CA ASP A 45 16.61 13.07 -0.12
C ASP A 45 16.62 12.78 1.40
N TYR A 46 16.55 13.83 2.23
CA TYR A 46 16.67 13.73 3.70
C TYR A 46 15.50 14.33 4.48
N ALA A 47 14.50 14.95 3.82
CA ALA A 47 13.32 15.47 4.50
C ALA A 47 12.67 14.40 5.40
N ALA A 48 12.28 14.76 6.63
CA ALA A 48 11.71 13.83 7.63
C ALA A 48 10.47 13.06 7.13
N LYS A 49 9.75 13.62 6.16
CA LYS A 49 8.68 12.95 5.40
C LYS A 49 9.13 11.63 4.75
N ASN A 50 10.42 11.47 4.51
CA ASN A 50 11.02 10.28 3.91
C ASN A 50 11.57 9.26 4.93
N MET A 51 11.60 9.59 6.22
CA MET A 51 12.27 8.75 7.23
C MET A 51 11.30 8.18 8.27
N GLY A 52 10.31 8.97 8.73
CA GLY A 52 9.29 8.54 9.70
C GLY A 52 7.91 8.31 9.07
N ASP A 53 7.40 9.34 8.37
CA ASP A 53 6.11 9.29 7.67
C ASP A 53 6.05 8.22 6.57
N ARG A 54 7.21 7.89 5.97
CA ARG A 54 7.33 6.91 4.87
C ARG A 54 6.98 5.48 5.27
N TRP A 55 6.99 5.17 6.56
CA TRP A 55 6.75 3.80 7.06
C TRP A 55 5.35 3.63 7.65
N GLU A 56 4.77 4.72 8.18
CA GLU A 56 3.48 4.71 8.88
C GLU A 56 2.35 5.30 8.00
N ASN A 57 2.64 6.28 7.14
CA ASN A 57 1.70 6.92 6.23
C ASN A 57 1.92 6.44 4.79
N VAL A 58 1.66 5.14 4.57
CA VAL A 58 1.64 4.56 3.21
C VAL A 58 0.40 5.04 2.49
N SER A 59 0.58 5.87 1.46
CA SER A 59 -0.50 6.22 0.54
C SER A 59 -0.63 5.17 -0.56
N LEU A 60 -1.83 4.99 -1.11
CA LEU A 60 -2.08 4.06 -2.21
C LEU A 60 -1.13 4.35 -3.39
N GLY A 61 -0.38 3.35 -3.85
CA GLY A 61 0.52 3.46 -5.03
C GLY A 61 2.01 3.62 -4.72
N GLU A 62 2.45 3.61 -3.46
CA GLU A 62 3.86 3.76 -3.10
C GLU A 62 4.73 2.49 -3.27
N GLY A 63 4.18 1.39 -3.80
CA GLY A 63 4.89 0.11 -3.99
C GLY A 63 6.11 0.18 -4.92
N LYS A 64 6.25 1.24 -5.73
CA LYS A 64 7.39 1.46 -6.64
C LYS A 64 8.41 2.50 -6.13
N ARG A 65 8.26 3.00 -4.90
CA ARG A 65 9.02 4.17 -4.43
C ARG A 65 10.39 3.73 -3.91
N VAL A 66 11.44 4.14 -4.62
CA VAL A 66 12.85 3.76 -4.34
C VAL A 66 13.40 4.51 -3.13
N MET A 67 14.17 3.83 -2.27
CA MET A 67 14.85 4.45 -1.12
C MET A 67 15.81 5.56 -1.59
N SER A 68 16.00 6.60 -0.78
CA SER A 68 16.94 7.67 -1.13
C SER A 68 18.37 7.13 -1.14
N TRP A 69 19.19 7.61 -2.08
CA TRP A 69 20.56 7.14 -2.30
C TRP A 69 21.45 7.28 -1.05
N ILE A 70 21.15 8.26 -0.16
CA ILE A 70 21.87 8.45 1.11
C ILE A 70 21.79 7.25 2.05
N TRP A 71 20.79 6.38 1.86
CA TRP A 71 20.59 5.12 2.61
C TRP A 71 21.22 3.91 1.91
N THR A 72 21.80 4.11 0.72
CA THR A 72 22.32 3.04 -0.14
C THR A 72 23.83 3.18 -0.36
N VAL A 73 24.41 4.38 -0.18
CA VAL A 73 25.84 4.65 -0.33
C VAL A 73 26.65 4.05 0.82
N GLY A 74 27.75 3.36 0.48
CA GLY A 74 28.69 2.74 1.42
C GLY A 74 28.62 1.21 1.49
N ARG A 75 27.66 0.56 0.80
CA ARG A 75 27.54 -0.90 0.77
C ARG A 75 28.64 -1.62 0.00
N ASP A 76 29.24 -0.97 -1.00
CA ASP A 76 30.21 -1.64 -1.89
C ASP A 76 31.69 -1.44 -1.49
N ALA A 77 31.96 -0.60 -0.49
CA ALA A 77 33.30 -0.06 -0.26
C ALA A 77 34.00 -0.61 1.01
N GLY A 78 33.80 -1.88 1.38
CA GLY A 78 34.62 -2.56 2.41
C GLY A 78 34.77 -1.81 3.75
N VAL A 79 33.87 -0.88 4.04
CA VAL A 79 33.87 -0.08 5.26
C VAL A 79 33.35 -1.00 6.34
N THR A 80 34.12 -1.14 7.42
CA THR A 80 33.75 -1.92 8.59
C THR A 80 32.35 -1.50 9.04
N GLU A 81 31.38 -2.41 8.88
CA GLU A 81 29.99 -2.25 9.32
C GLU A 81 29.99 -1.64 10.73
N THR A 82 29.36 -0.48 10.86
CA THR A 82 29.19 0.14 12.18
C THR A 82 27.95 -0.50 12.78
N SER A 83 27.97 -0.90 14.06
CA SER A 83 26.83 -1.55 14.73
C SER A 83 25.46 -0.86 14.54
N TRP A 84 25.45 0.44 14.20
CA TRP A 84 24.25 1.20 13.87
C TRP A 84 23.66 0.87 12.48
N SER A 85 24.48 0.62 11.44
CA SER A 85 23.99 0.22 10.12
C SER A 85 23.28 -1.13 10.17
N ASP A 86 23.83 -2.07 10.92
CA ASP A 86 23.29 -3.43 11.04
C ASP A 86 21.94 -3.42 11.76
N GLU A 87 21.82 -2.62 12.82
CA GLU A 87 20.56 -2.47 13.56
C GLU A 87 19.51 -1.76 12.69
N ALA A 88 19.91 -0.74 11.91
CA ALA A 88 19.02 -0.08 10.97
C ALA A 88 18.52 -1.05 9.88
N ASP A 89 19.41 -1.86 9.30
CA ASP A 89 19.06 -2.87 8.30
C ASP A 89 18.15 -3.96 8.88
N ARG A 90 18.42 -4.40 10.12
CA ARG A 90 17.56 -5.34 10.83
C ARG A 90 16.15 -4.79 11.03
N VAL A 91 16.02 -3.54 11.47
CA VAL A 91 14.72 -2.87 11.63
C VAL A 91 14.00 -2.74 10.29
N LEU A 92 14.72 -2.35 9.22
CA LEU A 92 14.16 -2.24 7.88
C LEU A 92 13.68 -3.60 7.36
N TRP A 93 14.45 -4.66 7.57
CA TRP A 93 14.09 -6.03 7.21
C TRP A 93 12.79 -6.48 7.92
N PHE A 94 12.71 -6.30 9.24
CA PHE A 94 11.49 -6.65 9.98
C PHE A 94 10.27 -5.88 9.49
N ARG A 95 10.41 -4.59 9.20
CA ARG A 95 9.33 -3.77 8.65
C ARG A 95 8.91 -4.22 7.25
N ALA A 96 9.87 -4.57 6.39
CA ALA A 96 9.59 -5.08 5.06
C ALA A 96 8.87 -6.43 5.12
N CYS A 97 9.30 -7.34 6.00
CA CYS A 97 8.62 -8.61 6.27
C CYS A 97 7.19 -8.37 6.78
N ALA A 98 7.01 -7.50 7.78
CA ALA A 98 5.69 -7.18 8.31
C ALA A 98 4.76 -6.56 7.24
N ARG A 99 5.29 -5.74 6.34
CA ARG A 99 4.53 -5.17 5.22
C ARG A 99 4.14 -6.24 4.19
N ARG A 100 5.06 -7.12 3.83
CA ARG A 100 4.79 -8.27 2.95
C ARG A 100 3.68 -9.13 3.55
N ASP A 101 3.78 -9.44 4.84
CA ASP A 101 2.83 -10.31 5.53
C ASP A 101 1.44 -9.64 5.59
N ARG A 102 1.37 -8.35 5.91
CA ARG A 102 0.12 -7.58 5.84
C ARG A 102 -0.49 -7.56 4.44
N TRP A 103 0.30 -7.33 3.40
CA TRP A 103 -0.20 -7.36 2.02
C TRP A 103 -0.74 -8.74 1.64
N LYS A 104 -0.08 -9.80 2.12
CA LYS A 104 -0.58 -11.17 1.92
C LYS A 104 -1.92 -11.38 2.64
N GLU A 105 -2.03 -10.95 3.89
CA GLU A 105 -3.28 -10.98 4.66
C GLU A 105 -4.39 -10.18 3.98
N GLU A 106 -4.10 -8.99 3.46
CA GLU A 106 -5.05 -8.14 2.73
C GLU A 106 -5.58 -8.83 1.48
N VAL A 107 -4.71 -9.49 0.70
CA VAL A 107 -5.11 -10.27 -0.48
C VAL A 107 -6.01 -11.44 -0.09
N GLU A 108 -5.59 -12.24 0.89
CA GLU A 108 -6.38 -13.38 1.39
C GLU A 108 -7.74 -12.94 1.95
N THR A 109 -7.77 -11.79 2.65
CA THR A 109 -9.00 -11.19 3.18
C THR A 109 -9.93 -10.74 2.07
N LEU A 110 -9.43 -10.04 1.05
CA LEU A 110 -10.22 -9.60 -0.10
C LEU A 110 -10.82 -10.78 -0.88
N GLU A 111 -10.05 -11.83 -1.11
CA GLU A 111 -10.55 -13.05 -1.75
C GLU A 111 -11.68 -13.70 -0.92
N ALA A 112 -11.49 -13.79 0.41
CA ALA A 112 -12.50 -14.31 1.30
C ALA A 112 -13.76 -13.43 1.34
N GLU A 113 -13.62 -12.10 1.31
CA GLU A 113 -14.74 -11.15 1.29
C GLU A 113 -15.54 -11.24 0.01
N ILE A 114 -14.89 -11.31 -1.16
CA ILE A 114 -15.55 -11.49 -2.46
C ILE A 114 -16.38 -12.78 -2.47
N ASN A 115 -15.81 -13.88 -1.97
CA ASN A 115 -16.52 -15.16 -1.86
C ASN A 115 -17.71 -15.07 -0.88
N ARG A 116 -17.54 -14.42 0.28
CA ARG A 116 -18.63 -14.20 1.24
C ARG A 116 -19.74 -13.33 0.66
N MET A 117 -19.40 -12.31 -0.14
CA MET A 117 -20.39 -11.46 -0.82
C MET A 117 -21.24 -12.26 -1.80
N SER A 118 -20.63 -13.14 -2.59
CA SER A 118 -21.38 -14.04 -3.50
C SER A 118 -22.38 -14.91 -2.73
N VAL A 119 -21.92 -15.59 -1.68
CA VAL A 119 -22.79 -16.42 -0.82
C VAL A 119 -23.91 -15.58 -0.18
N PHE A 120 -23.60 -14.37 0.28
CA PHE A 120 -24.57 -13.45 0.86
C PHE A 120 -25.65 -13.07 -0.17
N PHE A 121 -25.28 -12.74 -1.40
CA PHE A 121 -26.24 -12.39 -2.45
C PHE A 121 -27.14 -13.57 -2.83
N GLN A 122 -26.58 -14.78 -2.95
CA GLN A 122 -27.35 -16.00 -3.21
C GLN A 122 -28.33 -16.29 -2.07
N TYR A 123 -27.89 -16.14 -0.82
CA TYR A 123 -28.75 -16.30 0.35
C TYR A 123 -29.93 -15.32 0.33
N PHE A 124 -29.68 -14.04 0.08
CA PHE A 124 -30.75 -13.04 0.02
C PHE A 124 -31.68 -13.24 -1.19
N ALA A 125 -31.15 -13.60 -2.36
CA ALA A 125 -31.97 -13.94 -3.52
C ALA A 125 -32.95 -15.07 -3.18
N LYS A 126 -32.46 -16.12 -2.52
CA LYS A 126 -33.30 -17.22 -2.04
C LYS A 126 -34.32 -16.78 -1.00
N LEU A 127 -33.92 -15.95 -0.03
CA LEU A 127 -34.83 -15.41 0.98
C LEU A 127 -36.01 -14.65 0.36
N TRP A 128 -35.76 -13.87 -0.70
CA TRP A 128 -36.82 -13.16 -1.41
C TRP A 128 -37.71 -14.11 -2.22
N ASP A 129 -37.15 -15.18 -2.79
CA ASP A 129 -37.91 -16.21 -3.50
C ASP A 129 -38.81 -17.01 -2.54
N ASP A 130 -38.28 -17.38 -1.37
CA ASP A 130 -39.04 -18.05 -0.29
C ASP A 130 -40.15 -17.16 0.30
N ALA A 131 -40.01 -15.84 0.20
CA ALA A 131 -41.01 -14.87 0.66
C ALA A 131 -42.18 -14.68 -0.31
N VAL A 132 -42.16 -15.31 -1.49
CA VAL A 132 -43.25 -15.27 -2.48
C VAL A 132 -44.43 -16.10 -1.98
N VAL A 133 -45.63 -15.53 -2.05
CA VAL A 133 -46.86 -16.25 -1.69
C VAL A 133 -47.34 -17.06 -2.90
N PRO A 134 -47.47 -18.40 -2.79
CA PRO A 134 -48.06 -19.21 -3.84
C PRO A 134 -49.55 -18.88 -3.97
N TYR A 135 -50.03 -18.68 -5.21
CA TYR A 135 -51.43 -18.36 -5.53
C TYR A 135 -51.95 -17.08 -4.82
N PRO A 136 -51.44 -15.89 -5.18
CA PRO A 136 -51.88 -14.64 -4.56
C PRO A 136 -53.36 -14.39 -4.85
N ALA A 137 -54.16 -14.21 -3.80
CA ALA A 137 -55.60 -13.98 -3.89
C ALA A 137 -55.95 -12.48 -3.88
N THR A 138 -55.04 -11.63 -3.38
CA THR A 138 -55.25 -10.19 -3.27
C THR A 138 -54.27 -9.39 -4.13
N THR A 139 -54.68 -8.17 -4.55
CA THR A 139 -53.80 -7.22 -5.26
C THR A 139 -52.55 -6.87 -4.45
N LEU A 140 -52.66 -6.86 -3.11
CA LEU A 140 -51.52 -6.61 -2.22
C LEU A 140 -50.49 -7.73 -2.30
N GLU A 141 -50.91 -9.00 -2.35
CA GLU A 141 -50.01 -10.15 -2.50
C GLU A 141 -49.37 -10.20 -3.88
N LEU A 142 -50.10 -9.81 -4.93
CA LEU A 142 -49.53 -9.61 -6.28
C LEU A 142 -48.42 -8.55 -6.28
N GLY A 143 -48.67 -7.39 -5.64
CA GLY A 143 -47.67 -6.34 -5.51
C GLY A 143 -46.46 -6.76 -4.67
N ARG A 144 -46.69 -7.49 -3.57
CA ARG A 144 -45.64 -8.09 -2.76
C ARG A 144 -44.78 -9.05 -3.57
N ASN A 145 -45.39 -9.97 -4.30
CA ASN A 145 -44.67 -10.94 -5.13
C ASN A 145 -43.84 -10.24 -6.22
N ALA A 146 -44.39 -9.20 -6.87
CA ALA A 146 -43.65 -8.41 -7.84
C ALA A 146 -42.40 -7.73 -7.22
N TYR A 147 -42.52 -7.24 -5.98
CA TYR A 147 -41.38 -6.69 -5.25
C TYR A 147 -40.35 -7.76 -4.87
N CYS A 148 -40.79 -8.92 -4.39
CA CYS A 148 -39.91 -10.07 -4.09
C CYS A 148 -39.10 -10.48 -5.32
N TYR A 149 -39.73 -10.64 -6.49
CA TYR A 149 -39.04 -10.96 -7.73
C TYR A 149 -38.03 -9.89 -8.15
N LYS A 150 -38.39 -8.60 -8.00
CA LYS A 150 -37.46 -7.50 -8.26
C LYS A 150 -36.22 -7.57 -7.37
N MET A 151 -36.40 -7.84 -6.08
CA MET A 151 -35.30 -7.95 -5.13
C MET A 151 -34.43 -9.17 -5.40
N ARG A 152 -35.04 -10.33 -5.68
CA ARG A 152 -34.32 -11.54 -6.12
C ARG A 152 -33.42 -11.24 -7.32
N GLU A 153 -33.99 -10.62 -8.35
CA GLU A 153 -33.25 -10.28 -9.58
C GLU A 153 -32.11 -9.29 -9.32
N MET A 154 -32.33 -8.32 -8.44
CA MET A 154 -31.28 -7.39 -8.02
C MET A 154 -30.10 -8.13 -7.38
N TYR A 155 -30.35 -9.07 -6.46
CA TYR A 155 -29.30 -9.85 -5.81
C TYR A 155 -28.59 -10.81 -6.78
N ASN A 156 -29.32 -11.47 -7.68
CA ASN A 156 -28.73 -12.29 -8.75
C ASN A 156 -27.76 -11.46 -9.60
N ARG A 157 -28.16 -10.24 -10.01
CA ARG A 157 -27.30 -9.34 -10.78
C ARG A 157 -26.04 -8.91 -10.01
N LEU A 158 -26.14 -8.74 -8.69
CA LEU A 158 -24.97 -8.40 -7.86
C LEU A 158 -24.01 -9.59 -7.74
N ASP A 159 -24.52 -10.81 -7.64
CA ASP A 159 -23.71 -12.03 -7.67
C ASP A 159 -22.97 -12.20 -9.01
N GLU A 160 -23.68 -12.03 -10.13
CA GLU A 160 -23.10 -12.06 -11.48
C GLU A 160 -21.96 -11.05 -11.65
N LYS A 161 -22.15 -9.82 -11.16
CA LYS A 161 -21.09 -8.78 -11.19
C LYS A 161 -19.90 -9.14 -10.33
N THR A 162 -20.13 -9.74 -9.17
CA THR A 162 -19.08 -10.17 -8.25
C THR A 162 -18.24 -11.28 -8.90
N ASN A 163 -18.90 -12.26 -9.54
CA ASN A 163 -18.24 -13.36 -10.24
C ASN A 163 -17.48 -12.89 -11.49
N ALA A 164 -18.07 -11.99 -12.28
CA ALA A 164 -17.41 -11.40 -13.45
C ALA A 164 -16.16 -10.60 -13.03
N GLY A 165 -16.27 -9.74 -12.01
CA GLY A 165 -15.15 -8.97 -11.48
C GLY A 165 -14.03 -9.85 -10.91
N ASN A 166 -14.38 -10.94 -10.22
CA ASN A 166 -13.40 -11.90 -9.71
C ASN A 166 -12.63 -12.58 -10.86
N SER A 167 -13.32 -13.00 -11.93
CA SER A 167 -12.66 -13.63 -13.09
C SER A 167 -11.71 -12.67 -13.83
N GLU A 168 -12.11 -11.40 -14.00
CA GLU A 168 -11.29 -10.38 -14.65
C GLU A 168 -10.08 -10.00 -13.79
N ALA A 169 -10.28 -9.85 -12.48
CA ALA A 169 -9.20 -9.63 -11.54
C ALA A 169 -8.20 -10.79 -11.60
N PHE A 170 -8.66 -12.04 -11.48
CA PHE A 170 -7.81 -13.24 -11.54
C PHE A 170 -6.96 -13.29 -12.82
N LEU A 171 -7.55 -13.01 -13.98
CA LEU A 171 -6.84 -12.94 -15.26
C LEU A 171 -5.82 -11.80 -15.34
N LYS A 172 -6.04 -10.70 -14.62
CA LYS A 172 -5.09 -9.59 -14.51
C LYS A 172 -3.93 -9.94 -13.59
N TRP A 173 -4.20 -10.59 -12.45
CA TRP A 173 -3.18 -11.05 -11.50
C TRP A 173 -2.28 -12.13 -12.11
N ALA A 174 -2.84 -13.07 -12.87
CA ALA A 174 -2.09 -14.13 -13.56
C ALA A 174 -1.09 -13.63 -14.61
N LYS A 175 -1.17 -12.37 -15.06
CA LYS A 175 -0.20 -11.76 -15.99
C LYS A 175 1.02 -11.14 -15.30
N PHE A 176 0.99 -11.00 -13.98
CA PHE A 176 2.09 -10.44 -13.20
C PHE A 176 2.99 -11.51 -12.54
N TYR A 177 2.67 -12.79 -12.75
CA TYR A 177 3.52 -13.95 -12.49
C TYR A 177 3.97 -14.56 -13.83
#